data_AF-A0A536UQ42-F1
#
_entry.id   AF-A0A536UQ42-F1
#
_cell.length_a   1.000
_cell.length_b   1.000
_cell.length_c   1.000
_cell.angle_alpha   90.00
_cell.angle_beta   90.00
_cell.angle_gamma   90.00
#
_symmetry.space_group_name_H-M   'P 1'
#
loop_
_entity.id
_entity.type
_entity.pdbx_description
1 polymer ?
#
loop_
_entity_poly.entity_id
_entity_poly.type
_entity_poly.pdbx_seq_one_letter_code
_entity_poly.pdbx_strand_id
1 'polypeptide(L)'
;IKGCRVVGIAGGKTKCDYVVKDLGFDACVDYKAGNLLADLREHCPKGVDVNFENVGGMVLDTVLRVMNLHSRIVVCGLIAE
;
A
#
# COMPACT_ATOMS: atom_id res chain seq x y z
N ILE A 1 -3.16 11.71 10.86
CA ILE A 1 -3.61 11.43 9.48
C ILE A 1 -4.86 12.27 9.19
N LYS A 2 -5.01 12.84 7.99
CA LYS A 2 -6.04 13.86 7.64
C LYS A 2 -7.48 13.28 7.51
N GLY A 3 -7.84 12.30 8.32
CA GLY A 3 -9.11 11.56 8.23
C GLY A 3 -9.12 10.46 7.16
N CYS A 4 -8.00 10.21 6.47
CA CYS A 4 -7.87 9.10 5.55
C CYS A 4 -7.72 7.77 6.29
N ARG A 5 -8.18 6.68 5.67
CA ARG A 5 -7.68 5.35 5.97
C ARG A 5 -6.32 5.16 5.29
N VAL A 6 -5.33 4.67 6.01
CA VAL A 6 -3.95 4.50 5.53
C VAL A 6 -3.53 3.04 5.63
N VAL A 7 -3.20 2.46 4.48
CA VAL A 7 -2.72 1.09 4.34
C VAL A 7 -1.28 1.13 3.85
N GLY A 8 -0.36 0.55 4.61
CA GLY A 8 1.06 0.46 4.27
C GLY A 8 1.37 -0.79 3.45
N ILE A 9 2.45 -0.74 2.67
CA ILE A 9 3.02 -1.91 2.01
C ILE A 9 4.47 -2.00 2.48
N ALA A 10 4.85 -3.12 3.11
CA ALA A 10 6.20 -3.33 3.62
C ALA A 10 6.63 -4.78 3.39
N GLY A 11 7.93 -5.06 3.47
CA GLY A 11 8.46 -6.42 3.29
C GLY A 11 8.82 -7.07 4.62
N GLY A 12 8.04 -8.05 5.05
CA GLY A 12 8.21 -8.81 6.29
C GLY A 12 7.24 -8.39 7.40
N LYS A 13 6.74 -9.40 8.13
CA LYS A 13 5.84 -9.22 9.29
C LYS A 13 6.35 -8.21 10.31
N THR A 14 7.63 -8.23 10.67
CA THR A 14 8.19 -7.31 11.68
C THR A 14 8.00 -5.84 11.27
N LYS A 15 8.18 -5.52 9.98
CA LYS A 15 7.95 -4.16 9.49
C LYS A 15 6.48 -3.80 9.47
N CYS A 16 5.61 -4.73 9.06
CA CYS A 16 4.17 -4.51 9.05
C CYS A 16 3.62 -4.26 10.46
N ASP A 17 4.07 -5.06 11.44
CA ASP A 17 3.73 -4.88 12.85
C ASP A 17 4.14 -3.50 13.36
N TYR A 18 5.35 -3.05 13.05
CA TYR A 18 5.83 -1.70 13.41
C TYR A 18 4.96 -0.59 12.79
N VAL A 19 4.63 -0.72 11.50
CA VAL A 19 3.80 0.27 10.78
C VAL A 19 2.40 0.41 11.42
N VAL A 20 1.80 -0.69 11.87
CA VAL A 20 0.47 -0.64 12.52
C VAL A 20 0.58 -0.21 13.97
N LYS A 21 1.44 -0.85 14.77
CA LYS A 21 1.48 -0.68 16.23
C LYS A 21 2.14 0.63 16.65
N ASP A 22 3.20 1.05 15.96
CA ASP A 22 4.02 2.19 16.37
C ASP A 22 3.73 3.44 15.52
N LEU A 23 3.48 3.28 14.20
CA LEU A 23 3.19 4.42 13.32
C LEU A 23 1.69 4.75 13.18
N GLY A 24 0.81 3.88 13.66
CA GLY A 24 -0.64 4.12 13.69
C GLY A 24 -1.34 4.03 12.32
N PHE A 25 -0.81 3.23 11.41
CA PHE A 25 -1.52 2.91 10.16
C PHE A 25 -2.70 1.96 10.45
N ASP A 26 -3.77 2.06 9.66
CA ASP A 26 -4.94 1.20 9.82
C ASP A 26 -4.67 -0.26 9.45
N ALA A 27 -3.74 -0.49 8.52
CA ALA A 27 -3.27 -1.81 8.12
C ALA A 27 -1.89 -1.71 7.47
N CYS A 28 -1.18 -2.84 7.39
CA CYS A 28 0.02 -2.96 6.58
C CYS A 28 0.07 -4.35 5.95
N VAL A 29 0.30 -4.42 4.64
CA VAL A 29 0.39 -5.67 3.89
C VAL A 29 1.84 -6.05 3.60
N ASP A 30 2.14 -7.34 3.69
CA ASP A 30 3.47 -7.88 3.42
C ASP A 30 3.60 -8.28 1.96
N TYR A 31 4.26 -7.46 1.13
CA TYR A 31 4.41 -7.80 -0.29
C TYR A 31 5.25 -9.07 -0.52
N LYS A 32 6.05 -9.50 0.47
CA LYS A 32 6.85 -10.74 0.38
C LYS A 32 6.04 -12.00 0.69
N ALA A 33 4.81 -11.87 1.19
CA ALA A 33 3.94 -13.01 1.48
C ALA A 33 3.28 -13.62 0.22
N GLY A 34 3.41 -12.95 -0.95
CA GLY A 34 3.00 -13.51 -2.24
C GLY A 34 1.52 -13.34 -2.59
N ASN A 35 0.77 -12.59 -1.79
CA ASN A 35 -0.69 -12.40 -1.88
C ASN A 35 -1.11 -10.93 -1.95
N LEU A 36 -0.20 -10.02 -2.36
CA LEU A 36 -0.38 -8.57 -2.30
C LEU A 36 -1.73 -8.06 -2.84
N LEU A 37 -2.20 -8.56 -3.99
CA LEU A 37 -3.47 -8.11 -4.57
C LEU A 37 -4.68 -8.47 -3.70
N ALA A 38 -4.68 -9.65 -3.09
CA ALA A 38 -5.76 -10.10 -2.23
C ALA A 38 -5.79 -9.25 -0.95
N ASP A 39 -4.63 -9.01 -0.35
CA ASP A 39 -4.50 -8.24 0.88
C ASP A 39 -4.88 -6.77 0.66
N LEU A 40 -4.52 -6.20 -0.48
CA LEU A 40 -4.96 -4.85 -0.85
C LEU A 40 -6.48 -4.78 -1.02
N ARG A 41 -7.13 -5.80 -1.58
CA ARG A 41 -8.61 -5.82 -1.68
C ARG A 41 -9.28 -5.96 -0.32
N GLU A 42 -8.69 -6.75 0.58
CA GLU A 42 -9.17 -6.91 1.95
C GLU A 42 -9.06 -5.59 2.73
N HIS A 43 -7.91 -4.93 2.66
CA HIS A 43 -7.65 -3.73 3.45
C HIS A 43 -8.06 -2.41 2.79
N CYS A 44 -8.27 -2.40 1.47
CA CYS A 44 -8.82 -1.28 0.69
C CYS A 44 -10.12 -1.70 -0.02
N PRO A 45 -11.18 -2.09 0.72
CA PRO A 45 -12.41 -2.64 0.11
C PRO A 45 -13.18 -1.62 -0.75
N LYS A 46 -12.86 -0.33 -0.61
CA LYS A 46 -13.42 0.77 -1.41
C LYS A 46 -12.46 1.27 -2.49
N GLY A 47 -11.39 0.53 -2.78
CA GLY A 47 -10.31 0.94 -3.67
C GLY A 47 -9.35 1.97 -3.06
N VAL A 48 -8.40 2.44 -3.88
CA VAL A 48 -7.32 3.36 -3.49
C VAL A 48 -7.48 4.72 -4.21
N ASP A 49 -7.61 5.79 -3.44
CA ASP A 49 -7.75 7.16 -3.97
C ASP A 49 -6.42 7.90 -4.13
N VAL A 50 -5.40 7.49 -3.36
CA VAL A 50 -4.05 8.08 -3.37
C VAL A 50 -3.03 6.97 -3.21
N ASN A 51 -2.09 6.87 -4.15
CA ASN A 51 -0.86 6.08 -4.00
C ASN A 51 0.33 7.02 -3.79
N PHE A 52 1.07 6.84 -2.69
CA PHE A 52 2.32 7.55 -2.45
C PHE A 52 3.46 6.62 -2.84
N GLU A 53 4.00 6.80 -4.04
CA GLU A 53 4.83 5.82 -4.72
C GLU A 53 6.32 6.10 -4.50
N ASN A 54 7.02 5.11 -3.95
CA ASN A 54 8.46 5.14 -3.68
C ASN A 54 9.21 3.97 -4.31
N VAL A 55 8.48 2.93 -4.75
CA VAL A 55 9.02 1.59 -5.02
C VAL A 55 8.98 1.29 -6.50
N GLY A 56 7.83 1.41 -7.17
CA GLY A 56 7.66 0.96 -8.56
C GLY A 56 7.49 -0.56 -8.68
N GLY A 57 7.77 -1.09 -9.87
CA GLY A 57 7.69 -2.51 -10.20
C GLY A 57 6.36 -3.20 -9.82
N MET A 58 6.48 -4.45 -9.37
CA MET A 58 5.33 -5.30 -9.03
C MET A 58 4.37 -4.68 -8.01
N VAL A 59 4.89 -3.86 -7.07
CA VAL A 59 4.05 -3.20 -6.07
C VAL A 59 3.14 -2.18 -6.74
N LEU A 60 3.70 -1.29 -7.57
CA LEU A 60 2.93 -0.29 -8.32
C LEU A 60 1.92 -0.97 -9.26
N ASP A 61 2.35 -1.98 -10.01
CA ASP A 61 1.48 -2.75 -10.92
C ASP A 61 0.28 -3.37 -10.19
N THR A 62 0.47 -3.78 -8.94
CA THR A 62 -0.59 -4.38 -8.13
C THR A 62 -1.52 -3.30 -7.56
N VAL A 63 -0.99 -2.17 -7.08
CA VAL A 63 -1.79 -1.05 -6.58
C VAL A 63 -2.68 -0.49 -7.68
N LEU A 64 -2.17 -0.34 -8.91
CA LEU A 64 -2.93 0.15 -10.08
C LEU A 64 -4.23 -0.64 -10.31
N ARG A 65 -4.27 -1.94 -9.97
CA ARG A 65 -5.45 -2.81 -10.16
C ARG A 65 -6.57 -2.57 -9.15
N VAL A 66 -6.30 -1.81 -8.09
CA VAL A 66 -7.27 -1.49 -7.02
C VAL A 66 -7.50 0.02 -6.87
N MET A 67 -6.98 0.83 -7.80
CA MET A 67 -7.19 2.27 -7.78
C MET A 67 -8.59 2.66 -8.23
N ASN A 68 -9.14 3.68 -7.58
CA ASN A 68 -10.42 4.26 -7.96
C ASN A 68 -10.29 5.18 -9.19
N LEU A 69 -11.42 5.42 -9.85
CA LEU A 69 -11.53 6.52 -10.81
C LEU A 69 -11.20 7.84 -10.10
N HIS A 70 -10.47 8.73 -10.78
CA HIS A 70 -9.98 10.01 -10.24
C HIS A 70 -8.98 9.89 -9.07
N SER A 71 -8.40 8.72 -8.87
CA SER A 71 -7.28 8.55 -7.95
C SER A 71 -6.03 9.30 -8.41
N ARG A 72 -5.08 9.48 -7.48
CA ARG A 72 -3.82 10.21 -7.73
C ARG A 72 -2.63 9.34 -7.34
N ILE A 73 -1.57 9.40 -8.14
CA ILE A 73 -0.28 8.77 -7.82
C ILE A 73 0.73 9.89 -7.64
N VAL A 74 1.36 9.95 -6.47
CA VAL A 74 2.46 10.87 -6.19
C VAL A 74 3.75 10.07 -6.27
N VAL A 75 4.48 10.22 -7.37
CA VAL A 75 5.75 9.52 -7.58
C VAL A 75 6.87 10.30 -6.90
N CYS A 76 7.41 9.72 -5.83
CA CYS A 76 8.57 10.23 -5.12
C CYS A 76 9.84 9.44 -5.45
N GLY A 77 9.71 8.18 -5.86
CA GLY A 77 10.82 7.34 -6.28
C GLY A 77 10.33 6.02 -6.86
N LEU A 78 11.25 5.29 -7.48
CA LEU A 78 11.03 4.00 -8.12
C LEU A 78 12.23 3.08 -7.86
N ILE A 79 12.51 2.75 -6.58
CA ILE A 79 13.74 2.02 -6.19
C ILE A 79 13.84 0.59 -6.76
N ALA A 80 12.73 0.03 -7.24
CA ALA A 80 12.69 -1.30 -7.84
C ALA A 80 12.88 -1.29 -9.37
N GLU A 81 13.11 -0.12 -9.96
CA GLU A 81 13.48 0.06 -11.37
C GLU A 81 15.00 0.16 -11.57
#